data_AF-A0A7C2W730-F1
#
_entry.id   AF-A0A7C2W730-F1
#
_cell.length_a   1.000
_cell.length_b   1.000
_cell.length_c   1.000
_cell.angle_alpha   90.00
_cell.angle_beta   90.00
_cell.angle_gamma   90.00
#
_symmetry.space_group_name_H-M   'P 1'
#
loop_
_entity.id
_entity.type
_entity.pdbx_description
1 polymer ?
#
loop_
_entity_poly.entity_id
_entity_poly.type
_entity_poly.pdbx_seq_one_letter_code
_entity_poly.pdbx_strand_id
1 'polypeptide(L)'
;MKTRNFQLIGRRGDYPQSLLFRDQEGRYYLRPGCGARLVRITARDARAIMRQYDYRAILDAGWYSVEEVAAIDCFVPVPQDAMALTPDA
;
A
#
# COMPACT_ATOMS: atom_id res chain seq x y z
N MET A 1 -11.56 -3.24 18.74
CA MET A 1 -10.42 -2.57 18.08
C MET A 1 -10.98 -1.53 17.12
N LYS A 2 -10.55 -0.26 17.17
CA LYS A 2 -10.89 0.69 16.10
C LYS A 2 -10.23 0.20 14.81
N THR A 3 -11.01 -0.14 13.79
CA THR A 3 -10.51 -0.48 12.46
C THR A 3 -9.79 0.76 11.93
N ARG A 4 -8.46 0.68 11.80
CA ARG A 4 -7.67 1.78 11.25
C ARG A 4 -7.70 1.65 9.74
N ASN A 5 -8.23 2.67 9.09
CA ASN A 5 -8.22 2.76 7.64
C ASN A 5 -7.17 3.77 7.18
N PHE A 6 -6.66 3.56 5.97
CA PHE A 6 -5.56 4.31 5.40
C PHE A 6 -5.91 4.75 3.98
N GLN A 7 -5.60 6.00 3.67
CA GLN A 7 -5.75 6.59 2.36
C GLN A 7 -4.40 6.59 1.65
N LEU A 8 -4.35 6.13 0.40
CA LEU A 8 -3.16 6.19 -0.44
C LEU A 8 -2.94 7.64 -0.90
N ILE A 9 -1.78 8.22 -0.58
CA ILE A 9 -1.48 9.64 -0.86
C ILE A 9 -0.25 9.82 -1.74
N GLY A 10 0.55 8.78 -1.95
CA GLY A 10 1.71 8.89 -2.82
C GLY A 10 2.29 7.55 -3.25
N ARG A 11 2.91 7.57 -4.43
CA ARG A 11 3.63 6.43 -5.02
C ARG A 11 4.98 6.90 -5.53
N ARG A 12 6.02 6.13 -5.23
CA ARG A 12 7.37 6.42 -5.68
C ARG A 12 7.48 6.17 -7.19
N GLY A 13 8.05 7.11 -7.96
CA GLY A 13 8.12 7.03 -9.42
C GLY A 13 9.01 5.90 -9.95
N ASP A 14 10.21 5.75 -9.36
CA ASP A 14 11.23 4.76 -9.74
C ASP A 14 11.05 3.39 -9.04
N TYR A 15 10.25 3.33 -7.98
CA TYR A 15 9.93 2.09 -7.28
C TYR A 15 8.45 2.03 -6.87
N PRO A 16 7.54 1.76 -7.84
CA PRO A 16 6.08 1.89 -7.67
C PRO A 16 5.47 1.08 -6.53
N GLN A 17 6.17 0.05 -6.07
CA GLN A 17 5.76 -0.80 -4.96
C GLN A 17 5.85 -0.10 -3.59
N SER A 18 6.60 1.00 -3.51
CA SER A 18 6.72 1.81 -2.30
C SER A 18 5.66 2.91 -2.28
N LEU A 19 4.79 2.84 -1.28
CA LEU A 19 3.57 3.65 -1.18
C LEU A 19 3.51 4.43 0.13
N LEU A 20 2.99 5.65 0.06
CA LEU A 20 2.75 6.54 1.18
C LEU A 20 1.27 6.60 1.49
N PHE A 21 0.93 6.45 2.77
CA PHE A 21 -0.43 6.47 3.27
C PHE A 21 -0.63 7.50 4.37
N ARG A 22 -1.89 7.90 4.56
CA ARG A 22 -2.35 8.69 5.70
C ARG A 22 -3.52 8.00 6.38
N ASP A 23 -3.61 8.07 7.70
CA ASP A 23 -4.83 7.65 8.39
C ASP A 23 -5.84 8.81 8.60
N GLN A 24 -6.98 8.50 9.21
CA GLN A 24 -8.04 9.47 9.51
C GLN A 24 -7.62 10.54 10.52
N GLU A 25 -6.61 10.26 11.35
CA GLU A 25 -6.03 11.21 12.31
C GLU A 25 -4.91 12.07 11.69
N GLY A 26 -4.61 11.88 10.40
CA GLY A 26 -3.56 12.62 9.70
C GLY A 26 -2.14 12.09 9.93
N ARG A 27 -1.98 10.89 10.50
CA ARG A 27 -0.69 10.24 10.70
C ARG A 27 -0.21 9.60 9.41
N TYR A 28 1.10 9.68 9.17
CA TYR A 28 1.73 9.20 7.94
C TYR A 28 2.31 7.80 8.10
N TYR A 29 2.22 7.01 7.05
CA TYR A 29 2.73 5.66 7.00
C TYR A 29 3.40 5.37 5.67
N LEU A 30 4.47 4.58 5.70
CA LEU A 30 5.18 4.08 4.54
C LEU A 30 4.99 2.58 4.43
N ARG A 31 4.67 2.11 3.23
CA ARG A 31 4.83 0.71 2.83
C ARG A 31 6.02 0.63 1.88
N PRO A 32 7.18 0.11 2.29
CA PRO A 32 8.41 0.21 1.51
C PRO A 32 8.44 -0.71 0.27
N GLY A 33 7.54 -1.68 0.18
CA GLY A 33 7.42 -2.60 -0.94
C GLY A 33 6.19 -3.49 -0.81
N CYS A 34 5.97 -4.34 -1.80
CA CYS A 34 4.88 -5.31 -1.78
C CYS A 34 4.98 -6.26 -0.58
N GLY A 35 3.86 -6.54 0.10
CA GLY A 35 3.79 -7.45 1.25
C GLY A 35 4.48 -6.94 2.53
N ALA A 36 5.14 -5.79 2.46
CA ALA A 36 5.81 -5.19 3.60
C ALA A 36 4.80 -4.60 4.58
N ARG A 37 5.15 -4.64 5.87
CA ARG A 37 4.34 -4.03 6.92
C ARG A 37 4.31 -2.52 6.79
N LEU A 38 3.19 -1.93 7.19
CA LEU A 38 3.07 -0.48 7.33
C LEU A 38 3.96 0.05 8.46
N VAL A 39 4.82 1.01 8.12
CA VAL A 39 5.70 1.68 9.09
C VAL A 39 5.19 3.08 9.32
N ARG A 40 4.90 3.43 10.58
CA ARG A 40 4.55 4.80 10.94
C ARG A 40 5.77 5.69 10.80
N ILE A 41 5.61 6.83 10.14
CA ILE A 41 6.66 7.83 9.95
C ILE A 41 6.18 9.19 10.45
N THR A 42 7.11 10.11 10.70
CA THR A 42 6.74 11.48 11.08
C THR A 42 6.29 12.27 9.85
N ALA A 43 5.52 13.34 10.07
CA ALA A 43 5.18 14.28 8.99
C ALA A 43 6.40 15.00 8.41
N ARG A 44 7.52 15.04 9.14
CA ARG A 44 8.81 15.56 8.64
C ARG A 44 9.42 14.57 7.66
N ASP A 45 9.48 13.28 8.03
CA ASP A 45 10.05 12.22 7.20
C ASP A 45 9.23 12.00 5.94
N ALA A 46 7.89 12.02 6.03
CA ALA A 46 7.01 11.93 4.88
C ALA A 46 7.32 13.02 3.84
N ARG A 47 7.46 14.28 4.30
CA ARG A 47 7.83 15.41 3.44
C ARG A 47 9.25 15.28 2.86
N ALA A 48 10.21 14.80 3.65
CA ALA A 48 11.57 14.57 3.19
C ALA A 48 11.62 13.48 2.10
N ILE A 49 10.96 12.34 2.34
CA ILE A 49 10.86 11.22 1.41
C ILE A 49 10.19 11.66 0.11
N MET A 50 9.09 12.40 0.19
CA MET A 50 8.39 12.88 -1.00
C MET A 50 9.28 13.76 -1.89
N ARG A 51 10.11 14.61 -1.27
CA ARG A 51 11.06 15.47 -2.00
C ARG A 51 12.27 14.72 -2.54
N GLN A 52 12.75 13.71 -1.82
CA GLN A 52 13.99 13.01 -2.16
C GLN A 52 13.82 11.91 -3.20
N TYR A 53 12.69 11.21 -3.19
CA TYR A 53 12.52 9.95 -3.93
C TYR A 53 11.45 10.01 -5.04
N ASP A 54 11.16 11.18 -5.59
CA ASP A 54 10.17 11.37 -6.67
C ASP A 54 8.82 10.68 -6.37
N TYR A 55 8.25 10.95 -5.18
CA TYR A 55 6.89 10.49 -4.93
C TYR A 55 5.89 11.37 -5.66
N ARG A 56 5.11 10.75 -6.52
CA ARG A 56 3.96 11.37 -7.17
C ARG A 56 2.78 11.32 -6.22
N ALA A 57 2.13 12.46 -6.05
CA ALA A 57 0.91 12.55 -5.26
C ALA A 57 -0.19 11.71 -5.93
N ILE A 58 -0.92 10.97 -5.10
CA ILE A 58 -2.11 10.23 -5.53
C ILE A 58 -3.31 10.89 -4.84
N LEU A 59 -4.32 11.21 -5.65
CA LEU A 59 -5.60 11.72 -5.18
C LEU A 59 -6.59 10.56 -5.17
N ASP A 60 -6.43 9.68 -4.19
CA ASP A 60 -7.33 8.56 -3.98
C ASP A 60 -8.34 8.90 -2.89
N ALA A 61 -9.62 8.67 -3.17
CA ALA A 61 -10.71 8.86 -2.21
C ALA A 61 -10.93 7.63 -1.31
N GLY A 62 -10.30 6.50 -1.63
CA GLY A 62 -10.43 5.23 -0.93
C GLY A 62 -9.80 5.21 0.46
N TRP A 63 -10.41 4.44 1.35
CA TRP A 63 -9.92 4.14 2.69
C TRP A 63 -9.76 2.62 2.81
N TYR A 64 -8.52 2.17 2.98
CA TYR A 64 -8.13 0.76 2.99
C TYR A 64 -7.84 0.26 4.40
N SER A 65 -8.26 -0.96 4.69
CA SER A 65 -7.82 -1.73 5.85
C SER A 65 -6.33 -2.07 5.78
N VAL A 66 -5.76 -2.56 6.88
CA VAL A 66 -4.35 -3.00 6.93
C VAL A 66 -4.07 -4.10 5.88
N GLU A 67 -5.01 -5.03 5.70
CA GLU A 67 -4.88 -6.17 4.80
C GLU A 67 -4.89 -5.73 3.34
N GLU A 68 -5.81 -4.84 2.98
CA GLU A 68 -5.87 -4.26 1.63
C GLU A 68 -4.60 -3.48 1.32
N VAL A 69 -4.09 -2.67 2.26
CA VAL A 69 -2.84 -1.92 2.04
C VAL A 69 -1.65 -2.85 1.78
N ALA A 70 -1.57 -3.99 2.46
CA ALA A 70 -0.52 -4.97 2.22
C ALA A 70 -0.60 -5.59 0.81
N ALA A 71 -1.80 -5.65 0.22
CA ALA A 71 -2.08 -6.26 -1.07
C ALA A 71 -2.05 -5.29 -2.27
N ILE A 72 -2.17 -3.97 -2.07
CA ILE A 72 -2.15 -2.99 -3.18
C ILE A 72 -0.88 -3.13 -4.03
N ASP A 73 -1.03 -3.22 -5.36
CA ASP A 73 0.06 -3.42 -6.34
C ASP A 73 0.95 -4.66 -6.09
N CYS A 74 0.54 -5.57 -5.21
CA CYS A 74 1.20 -6.84 -5.05
C CYS A 74 0.71 -7.83 -6.09
N PHE A 75 1.62 -8.29 -6.95
CA PHE A 75 1.38 -9.53 -7.67
C PHE A 75 1.39 -10.67 -6.65
N VAL A 76 0.21 -11.16 -6.30
CA VAL A 76 0.07 -12.48 -5.69
C VAL A 76 0.18 -13.47 -6.86
N PRO A 77 1.21 -14.32 -6.95
CA PRO A 77 1.18 -15.41 -7.91
C PRO A 77 -0.05 -16.25 -7.55
N VAL A 78 -1.03 -16.29 -8.46
CA VAL A 78 -2.17 -17.20 -8.33
C VAL A 78 -1.57 -18.60 -8.24
N PRO A 79 -1.79 -19.36 -7.14
CA PRO A 79 -1.34 -20.73 -7.09
C PRO A 79 -1.95 -21.48 -8.27
N GLN A 80 -1.11 -22.05 -9.14
CA GLN A 80 -1.54 -22.76 -10.35
C GLN A 80 -2.42 -23.99 -10.03
N ASP A 81 -2.53 -24.38 -8.76
CA ASP A 81 -3.34 -25.51 -8.30
C ASP A 81 -4.86 -25.22 -8.20
N ALA A 82 -5.30 -23.97 -8.40
CA ALA A 82 -6.73 -23.65 -8.41
C ALA A 82 -7.44 -23.96 -9.74
N MET A 83 -6.72 -24.42 -10.76
CA MET A 83 -7.26 -24.69 -12.11
C MET A 83 -7.43 -26.18 -12.46
N ALA A 84 -7.29 -27.08 -11.49
CA ALA A 84 -7.36 -28.53 -11.74
C ALA A 84 -8.50 -29.22 -10.97
N LEU A 85 -9.74 -28.73 -11.08
CA LEU A 85 -10.93 -29.49 -10.67
C LEU A 85 -12.12 -29.17 -11.59
N THR A 86 -12.02 -29.53 -12.87
CA THR A 86 -13.19 -30.03 -13.60
C THR A 86 -13.07 -31.55 -13.62
N PRO A 87 -13.89 -32.30 -12.87
CA PRO A 87 -14.09 -33.70 -13.16
C PRO A 87 -14.97 -33.76 -14.42
N ASP A 88 -14.37 -34.11 -15.56
CA ASP A 88 -15.16 -34.50 -16.72
C ASP A 88 -16.00 -35.73 -16.36
N ALA A 89 -17.27 -35.62 -16.73
CA ALA A 89 -18.37 -36.54 -16.50
C ALA A 89 -18.34 -37.79 -17.40
#